data_AF-A0A349U7D1-F1
#
_entry.id   AF-A0A349U7D1-F1
#
_cell.length_a   1.000
_cell.length_b   1.000
_cell.length_c   1.000
_cell.angle_alpha   90.00
_cell.angle_beta   90.00
_cell.angle_gamma   90.00
#
_symmetry.space_group_name_H-M   'P 1'
#
loop_
_entity.id
_entity.type
_entity.pdbx_description
1 polymer ?
#
loop_
_entity_poly.entity_id
_entity_poly.type
_entity_poly.pdbx_seq_one_letter_code
_entity_poly.pdbx_strand_id
1 'polypeptide(L)' 'MEESTPPAALMQYLKDYPQITEIALHLDNDAAGRLAAETIKALLPSTCTISDEPPKRGKDYNDYLRIVLRTRQPNRMEK' A
#
# COMPACT_ATOMS: atom_id res chain seq x y z
N MET A 1 7.71 26.22 -9.05
CA MET A 1 7.19 25.55 -7.85
C MET A 1 6.34 24.41 -8.39
N GLU A 2 6.89 23.21 -8.45
CA GLU A 2 6.13 22.03 -8.83
C GLU A 2 5.09 21.79 -7.73
N GLU A 3 3.87 22.25 -7.96
CA GLU A 3 2.71 21.82 -7.18
C GLU A 3 2.48 20.35 -7.53
N SER A 4 3.26 19.47 -6.90
CA SER A 4 2.94 18.06 -6.80
C SER A 4 1.71 17.98 -5.93
N THR A 5 0.53 18.23 -6.53
CA THR A 5 -0.74 18.29 -5.82
C THR A 5 -0.92 16.95 -5.12
N PRO A 6 -0.78 16.90 -3.80
CA PRO A 6 -0.99 15.65 -3.09
C PRO A 6 -2.42 15.19 -3.34
N PRO A 7 -2.70 13.87 -3.33
CA PRO A 7 -4.05 13.39 -3.52
C PRO A 7 -4.95 13.99 -2.43
N ALA A 8 -5.76 14.98 -2.83
CA ALA A 8 -6.53 15.82 -1.90
C ALA A 8 -7.45 14.98 -1.00
N ALA A 9 -7.97 13.87 -1.55
CA ALA A 9 -8.75 12.90 -0.81
C ALA A 9 -7.97 12.27 0.36
N LEU A 10 -6.70 11.90 0.16
CA LEU A 10 -5.89 11.27 1.20
C LEU A 10 -5.54 12.28 2.31
N MET A 11 -5.13 13.49 1.92
CA MET A 11 -4.82 14.53 2.91
C MET A 11 -6.04 14.94 3.72
N GLN A 12 -7.20 15.09 3.07
CA GLN A 12 -8.44 15.43 3.77
C GLN A 12 -8.85 14.32 4.73
N TYR A 13 -8.78 13.06 4.31
CA TYR A 13 -9.10 11.92 5.17
C TYR A 13 -8.21 11.88 6.42
N LEU A 14 -6.89 12.06 6.28
CA LEU A 14 -5.99 12.07 7.43
C LEU A 14 -6.19 13.28 8.35
N LYS A 15 -6.61 14.42 7.79
CA LYS A 15 -6.99 15.59 8.57
C LYS A 15 -8.27 15.35 9.38
N ASP A 16 -9.24 14.65 8.80
CA ASP A 16 -10.51 14.32 9.46
C ASP A 16 -10.33 13.23 10.52
N TYR A 17 -9.33 12.36 10.38
CA TYR A 17 -9.01 11.26 11.30
C TYR A 17 -7.60 11.39 11.90
N PRO A 18 -7.34 12.36 12.80
CA PRO A 18 -6.02 12.57 13.40
C PRO A 18 -5.54 11.42 14.30
N GLN A 19 -6.43 10.47 14.61
CA GLN A 19 -6.10 9.22 15.30
C GLN A 19 -5.29 8.23 14.45
N ILE A 20 -5.21 8.44 13.13
CA ILE A 20 -4.42 7.60 12.24
C ILE A 20 -2.96 8.03 12.38
N THR A 21 -2.19 7.23 13.12
CA THR A 21 -0.76 7.46 13.36
C THR A 21 0.14 6.57 12.51
N GLU A 22 -0.43 5.52 11.90
CA GLU A 22 0.31 4.53 11.13
C GLU A 22 -0.40 4.22 9.81
N ILE A 23 0.35 4.22 8.71
CA ILE A 23 -0.13 3.92 7.37
C ILE A 23 0.83 2.91 6.75
N ALA A 24 0.33 1.72 6.41
CA ALA A 24 1.09 0.71 5.69
C ALA A 24 0.68 0.71 4.21
N LEU A 25 1.62 1.08 3.34
CA LEU A 25 1.45 1.12 1.90
C LEU A 25 1.74 -0.25 1.31
N HIS A 26 0.76 -0.79 0.60
CA HIS A 26 0.81 -2.10 -0.03
C HIS A 26 0.55 -1.95 -1.54
N LEU A 27 1.39 -1.15 -2.20
CA LEU A 27 1.27 -0.88 -3.63
C LEU A 27 1.92 -1.98 -4.46
N ASP A 28 1.62 -1.94 -5.76
CA ASP A 28 2.16 -2.88 -6.75
C ASP A 28 3.70 -2.85 -6.74
N ASN A 29 4.34 -4.00 -6.89
CA ASN A 29 5.81 -4.09 -6.91
C ASN A 29 6.40 -3.72 -8.29
N ASP A 30 5.70 -2.86 -9.04
CA ASP A 30 6.16 -2.30 -10.31
C ASP A 30 6.76 -0.91 -10.08
N ALA A 31 7.50 -0.39 -11.07
CA ALA A 31 8.12 0.94 -10.99
C ALA A 31 7.11 2.05 -10.64
N ALA A 32 5.90 1.98 -11.20
CA ALA A 32 4.83 2.94 -10.91
C ALA A 32 4.32 2.86 -9.46
N GLY A 33 4.14 1.63 -8.92
CA GLY A 33 3.68 1.43 -7.55
C GLY A 33 4.73 1.87 -6.52
N ARG A 34 6.01 1.61 -6.80
CA ARG A 34 7.14 2.07 -5.98
C ARG A 34 7.26 3.59 -5.97
N LEU A 35 7.17 4.23 -7.14
CA LEU A 35 7.15 5.69 -7.26
C LEU A 35 5.96 6.31 -6.51
N ALA A 36 4.78 5.70 -6.61
CA ALA A 36 3.61 6.15 -5.87
C ALA A 36 3.81 6.02 -4.35
N ALA A 37 4.42 4.93 -3.87
CA ALA A 37 4.71 4.75 -2.44
C ALA A 37 5.65 5.84 -1.90
N GLU A 38 6.73 6.12 -2.63
CA GLU A 38 7.68 7.18 -2.28
C GLU A 38 7.02 8.57 -2.32
N THR A 39 6.19 8.82 -3.33
CA THR A 39 5.46 10.08 -3.47
C THR A 39 4.50 10.29 -2.31
N ILE A 40 3.70 9.27 -1.95
CA ILE A 40 2.79 9.32 -0.81
C ILE A 40 3.58 9.54 0.49
N LYS A 41 4.71 8.84 0.66
CA LYS A 41 5.58 9.01 1.83
C LYS A 41 6.16 10.42 1.95
N ALA A 42 6.51 11.05 0.84
CA ALA A 42 7.02 12.42 0.80
C ALA A 42 5.93 13.47 1.01
N LEU A 43 4.70 13.21 0.55
CA LEU A 43 3.58 14.14 0.65
C LEU A 43 2.93 14.13 2.03
N LEU A 44 2.98 13.00 2.74
CA LEU A 44 2.33 12.84 4.03
C LEU A 44 3.10 13.54 5.16
N PRO A 45 2.39 14.12 6.14
CA PRO A 45 3.03 14.76 7.28
C PRO A 45 3.80 13.74 8.12
N SER A 46 4.99 14.13 8.60
CA SER A 46 5.89 13.30 9.42
C SER A 46 5.29 12.85 10.77
N THR A 47 4.07 13.28 11.08
CA THR A 47 3.29 12.85 12.25
C THR A 47 2.76 11.43 12.11
N CYS A 48 2.65 10.92 10.87
CA CYS A 48 2.20 9.56 10.59
C CYS A 48 3.41 8.69 10.23
N THR A 49 3.53 7.53 10.87
CA THR A 49 4.54 6.53 10.53
C THR A 49 4.08 5.80 9.28
N ILE A 50 4.85 5.93 8.20
CA ILE A 50 4.52 5.34 6.90
C ILE A 50 5.48 4.20 6.62
N SER A 51 4.93 2.99 6.56
CA SER A 51 5.68 1.78 6.20
C SER A 51 5.38 1.42 4.75
N ASP A 52 6.43 1.15 3.97
CA ASP A 52 6.30 0.58 2.63
C ASP A 52 6.46 -0.93 2.76
N GLU A 53 5.37 -1.67 2.56
CA GLU A 53 5.31 -3.12 2.72
C GLU A 53 4.96 -3.79 1.39
N PRO A 54 5.90 -3.84 0.43
CA PRO A 54 5.67 -4.49 -0.84
C PRO A 54 5.42 -6.01 -0.67
N PRO A 55 4.67 -6.64 -1.59
CA PRO A 55 4.43 -8.07 -1.52
C PRO A 55 5.74 -8.85 -1.59
N LYS A 56 5.95 -9.77 -0.64
CA LYS A 56 7.18 -10.60 -0.57
C LYS A 56 7.34 -11.53 -1.78
N ARG A 57 6.23 -11.87 -2.47
CA ARG A 57 6.18 -12.73 -3.66
C ARG A 57 4.99 -12.36 -4.53
N GLY A 58 5.15 -12.48 -5.85
CA GLY A 58 4.12 -12.12 -6.82
C GLY A 58 4.22 -10.66 -7.25
N LYS A 59 3.39 -10.28 -8.22
CA LYS A 59 3.35 -8.92 -8.77
C LYS A 59 2.74 -7.93 -7.78
N ASP A 60 1.59 -8.33 -7.23
CA ASP A 60 0.77 -7.51 -6.34
C ASP A 60 0.37 -8.32 -5.10
N TYR A 61 -0.14 -7.63 -4.07
CA TYR A 61 -0.59 -8.29 -2.84
C TYR A 61 -1.69 -9.32 -3.09
N ASN A 62 -2.52 -9.13 -4.12
CA ASN A 62 -3.52 -10.11 -4.53
C ASN A 62 -2.88 -11.43 -5.01
N ASP A 63 -1.76 -11.36 -5.73
CA ASP A 63 -1.03 -12.53 -6.20
C ASP A 63 -0.30 -13.23 -5.04
N TYR A 64 0.28 -12.43 -4.13
CA TYR A 64 0.82 -12.92 -2.86
C TYR A 64 -0.25 -13.68 -2.06
N LEU A 65 -1.42 -13.08 -1.85
CA LEU A 65 -2.55 -13.68 -1.15
C LEU A 65 -3.03 -14.95 -1.87
N ARG A 66 -3.07 -14.97 -3.20
CA ARG A 66 -3.44 -16.17 -3.96
C ARG A 66 -2.45 -17.32 -3.74
N ILE A 67 -1.15 -17.04 -3.69
CA ILE A 67 -0.11 -18.03 -3.40
C ILE A 67 -0.25 -18.55 -1.95
N VAL A 68 -0.40 -17.65 -0.98
CA VAL A 68 -0.56 -17.98 0.45
C VAL A 68 -1.84 -18.76 0.72
N LEU A 69 -2.96 -18.35 0.13
CA LEU A 69 -4.24 -19.04 0.26
C LEU A 69 -4.22 -20.42 -0.41
N ARG A 70 -3.55 -20.56 -1.57
CA ARG A 70 -3.34 -21.88 -2.19
C ARG A 70 -2.46 -22.80 -1.33
N THR A 71 -1.44 -22.27 -0.66
CA THR A 71 -0.62 -23.08 0.27
C THR A 71 -1.37 -23.45 1.54
N ARG A 72 -2.38 -22.66 1.96
CA ARG A 72 -3.27 -22.96 3.08
C ARG A 72 -4.44 -23.88 2.71
N GLN A 73 -4.71 -24.10 1.42
CA GLN A 73 -5.78 -24.95 0.90
C GLN A 73 -5.20 -25.96 -0.11
N PRO A 74 -4.45 -26.99 0.34
CA PRO A 74 -3.99 -28.04 -0.56
C PRO A 74 -5.15 -28.87 -1.17
N ASN A 75 -6.37 -28.78 -0.61
CA ASN A 75 -7.44 -29.76 -0.83
C ASN A 75 -8.68 -29.27 -1.59
N ARG A 76 -8.65 -28.14 -2.30
CA ARG A 76 -9.80 -27.69 -3.12
C ARG A 76 -9.65 -28.00 -4.62
N MET A 77 -8.94 -29.08 -4.94
CA MET A 77 -8.95 -29.73 -6.25
C MET A 77 -9.59 -31.11 -6.15
N GLU A 78 -10.78 -31.21 -5.55
CA GLU A 78 -11.71 -32.31 -5.79
C GLU A 78 -13.13 -31.75 -5.85
N LYS A 79 -13.54 -31.36 -7.07
CA LYS A 79 -14.80 -31.70 -7.75
C LYS A 79 -15.01 -30.82 -8.97
#